data_AF-A0A928Q117-F1
#
_entry.id   AF-A0A928Q117-F1
#
_cell.length_a   1.000
_cell.length_b   1.000
_cell.length_c   1.000
_cell.angle_alpha   90.00
_cell.angle_beta   90.00
_cell.angle_gamma   90.00
#
_symmetry.space_group_name_H-M   'P 1'
#
loop_
_entity.id
_entity.type
_entity.pdbx_description
1 polymer ?
#
loop_
_entity_poly.entity_id
_entity_poly.type
_entity_poly.pdbx_seq_one_letter_code
_entity_poly.pdbx_strand_id
1 'polypeptide(L)'
;MDKLEFADRLINLRHNRGLSQKELGDLLGVSNKAISKWENGESLPKTETMLKLAELFGIDGNELLGIEKTETNGTDSDSQAEINRLKDENKVLNLKLKQYRSNKKRLFIIAVCACIAAVLAAAVISLVFSYDFSSYNKSVKNAGEKNTKIIFNGIEFFPCSESENYLLAQNDTEFDETAKKQNAVFEDSDGGGKNVVINASSLFKAVKIKAENGSFYYIDRESVSLKITKENIKFISFGRGSFLKSEIYSGIDENGFFAGSAQGEKVISEFCDFYNSLGQSADKKITEHYLGNKGKTVFVRLKKGGFCECRIGEFFEDGNSNLYFYSYITGEAYSAGEEMKNIVNR
;
A
#
# COMPACT_ATOMS: atom_id res chain seq x y z
N MET A 1 -58.27 48.90 13.60
CA MET A 1 -59.73 49.13 13.61
C MET A 1 -60.01 50.03 14.79
N ASP A 2 -60.10 51.33 14.55
CA ASP A 2 -60.43 52.27 15.61
C ASP A 2 -61.95 52.27 15.80
N LYS A 3 -62.41 52.06 17.04
CA LYS A 3 -63.85 52.03 17.35
C LYS A 3 -64.47 53.42 17.27
N LEU A 4 -63.68 54.46 17.54
CA LEU A 4 -64.13 55.85 17.51
C LEU A 4 -64.40 56.30 16.07
N GLU A 5 -63.51 55.95 15.14
CA GLU A 5 -63.67 56.28 13.72
C GLU A 5 -64.91 55.61 13.10
N PHE A 6 -65.18 54.35 13.44
CA PHE A 6 -66.41 53.66 13.06
C PHE A 6 -67.66 54.33 13.65
N ALA A 7 -67.58 54.73 14.93
CA ALA A 7 -68.68 55.37 15.64
C ALA A 7 -69.09 56.69 14.97
N ASP A 8 -68.12 57.55 14.68
CA ASP A 8 -68.34 58.84 14.01
C ASP A 8 -68.93 58.66 12.62
N ARG A 9 -68.45 57.67 11.86
CA ARG A 9 -68.97 57.36 10.53
C ARG A 9 -70.41 56.84 10.59
N LEU A 10 -70.73 55.97 11.54
CA LEU A 10 -72.09 55.45 11.73
C LEU A 10 -73.07 56.57 12.11
N ILE A 11 -72.66 57.49 12.99
CA ILE A 11 -73.45 58.68 13.34
C ILE A 11 -73.75 59.50 12.09
N ASN A 12 -72.73 59.80 11.29
CA ASN A 12 -72.89 60.59 10.07
C ASN A 12 -73.84 59.94 9.06
N LEU A 13 -73.70 58.63 8.82
CA LEU A 13 -74.58 57.89 7.92
C LEU A 13 -76.04 57.87 8.42
N ARG A 14 -76.25 57.69 9.72
CA ARG A 14 -77.58 57.72 10.33
C ARG A 14 -78.22 59.10 10.18
N HIS A 15 -77.47 60.17 10.47
CA HIS A 15 -77.95 61.56 10.40
C HIS A 15 -78.24 61.98 8.96
N ASN A 16 -77.41 61.59 8.00
CA ASN A 16 -77.64 61.85 6.57
C ASN A 16 -78.93 61.23 6.04
N ARG A 17 -79.43 60.18 6.70
CA ARG A 17 -80.73 59.58 6.40
C ARG A 17 -81.88 60.03 7.31
N GLY A 18 -81.62 60.98 8.21
CA GLY A 18 -82.63 61.54 9.12
C GLY A 18 -83.19 60.54 10.13
N LEU A 19 -82.46 59.44 10.42
CA LEU A 19 -82.93 58.38 11.31
C LEU A 19 -82.56 58.66 12.76
N SER A 20 -83.47 58.37 13.70
CA SER A 20 -83.13 58.24 15.12
C SER A 20 -82.40 56.92 15.40
N GLN A 21 -81.69 56.83 16.53
CA GLN A 21 -81.01 55.59 16.94
C GLN A 21 -82.01 54.41 17.10
N LYS A 22 -83.24 54.72 17.55
CA LYS A 22 -84.31 53.73 17.68
C LYS A 22 -84.73 53.22 16.30
N GLU A 23 -84.98 54.11 15.35
CA GLU A 23 -85.38 53.72 13.99
C GLU A 23 -84.29 52.94 13.27
N LEU A 24 -83.01 53.30 13.45
CA LEU A 24 -81.89 52.51 12.93
C LEU A 24 -81.85 51.12 13.57
N GLY A 25 -82.10 51.03 14.89
CA GLY A 25 -82.20 49.77 15.60
C GLY A 25 -83.32 48.88 15.05
N ASP A 26 -84.51 49.47 14.84
CA ASP A 26 -85.69 48.77 14.31
C ASP A 26 -85.43 48.25 12.89
N LEU A 27 -84.78 49.04 12.02
CA LEU A 27 -84.40 48.62 10.66
C LEU A 27 -83.38 47.48 10.64
N LEU A 28 -82.49 47.42 11.63
CA LEU A 28 -81.44 46.40 11.72
C LEU A 28 -81.84 45.19 12.58
N GLY A 29 -83.01 45.22 13.22
CA GLY A 29 -83.47 44.20 14.16
C GLY A 29 -82.65 44.13 15.44
N VAL A 30 -82.10 45.26 15.90
CA VAL A 30 -81.28 45.37 17.12
C VAL A 30 -81.83 46.42 18.08
N SER A 31 -81.54 46.28 19.37
CA SER A 31 -82.01 47.24 20.37
C SER A 31 -81.39 48.63 20.16
N ASN A 32 -82.13 49.70 20.45
CA ASN A 32 -81.62 51.08 20.50
C ASN A 32 -80.31 51.21 21.34
N LYS A 33 -80.21 50.45 22.44
CA LYS A 33 -79.02 50.40 23.29
C LYS A 33 -77.77 49.86 22.57
N ALA A 34 -77.94 48.97 21.60
CA ALA A 34 -76.83 48.46 20.80
C ALA A 34 -76.30 49.54 19.85
N ILE A 35 -77.20 50.30 19.18
CA ILE A 35 -76.84 51.43 18.33
C ILE A 35 -76.06 52.48 19.15
N SER A 36 -76.56 52.87 20.32
CA SER A 36 -75.87 53.82 21.20
C SER A 36 -74.47 53.35 21.60
N LYS A 37 -74.25 52.07 21.87
CA LYS A 37 -72.92 51.54 22.18
C LYS A 37 -71.96 51.56 20.99
N TRP A 38 -72.47 51.47 19.77
CA TRP A 38 -71.65 51.56 18.56
C TRP A 38 -71.30 53.02 18.27
N GLU A 39 -72.27 53.92 18.38
CA GLU A 39 -72.08 55.36 18.18
C GLU A 39 -71.23 56.02 19.29
N ASN A 40 -71.09 55.40 20.46
CA ASN A 40 -70.18 55.86 21.52
C ASN A 40 -68.80 55.16 21.48
N GLY A 41 -68.54 54.28 20.49
CA GLY A 41 -67.28 53.53 20.39
C GLY A 41 -67.05 52.47 21.49
N GLU A 42 -68.04 52.19 22.33
CA GLU A 42 -67.93 51.20 23.42
C GLU A 42 -67.81 49.76 22.89
N SER A 43 -68.49 49.46 21.78
CA SER A 43 -68.47 48.16 21.14
C SER A 43 -68.63 48.28 19.62
N LEU A 44 -68.37 47.18 18.90
CA LEU A 44 -68.59 47.10 17.46
C LEU A 44 -69.72 46.13 17.15
N PRO A 45 -70.46 46.33 16.05
CA PRO A 45 -71.42 45.36 15.56
C PRO A 45 -70.72 44.06 15.14
N LYS A 46 -71.45 42.94 15.23
CA LYS A 46 -70.97 41.66 14.69
C LYS A 46 -70.92 41.73 13.15
N THR A 47 -70.12 40.86 12.53
CA THR A 47 -69.93 40.80 11.07
C THR A 47 -71.25 40.78 10.29
N GLU A 48 -72.23 39.98 10.73
CA GLU A 48 -73.55 39.93 10.09
C GLU A 48 -74.28 41.28 10.13
N THR A 49 -74.18 42.01 11.24
CA THR A 49 -74.79 43.33 11.38
C THR A 49 -74.00 44.41 10.63
N MET A 50 -72.68 44.25 10.48
CA MET A 50 -71.88 45.13 9.62
C MET A 50 -72.29 45.02 8.14
N LEU A 51 -72.59 43.81 7.66
CA LEU A 51 -73.09 43.61 6.30
C LEU A 51 -74.47 44.27 6.11
N LYS A 52 -75.37 44.13 7.09
CA LYS A 52 -76.69 44.79 7.07
C LYS A 52 -76.57 46.32 7.09
N LEU A 53 -75.59 46.86 7.82
CA LEU A 53 -75.29 48.30 7.82
C LEU A 53 -74.79 48.77 6.45
N ALA A 54 -73.85 48.05 5.85
CA ALA A 54 -73.31 48.35 4.53
C ALA A 54 -74.42 48.32 3.45
N GLU A 55 -75.27 47.29 3.47
CA GLU A 55 -76.42 47.17 2.57
C GLU A 55 -77.46 48.26 2.82
N LEU A 56 -77.81 48.51 4.09
CA LEU A 56 -78.75 49.57 4.45
C LEU A 56 -78.26 50.90 3.90
N PHE A 57 -77.00 51.28 4.15
CA PHE A 57 -76.46 52.57 3.74
C PHE A 57 -75.99 52.63 2.27
N GLY A 58 -75.88 51.50 1.58
CA GLY A 58 -75.46 51.42 0.18
C GLY A 58 -73.97 51.68 -0.03
N ILE A 59 -73.13 51.35 0.96
CA ILE A 59 -71.67 51.58 0.94
C ILE A 59 -70.91 50.26 1.02
N ASP A 60 -69.66 50.23 0.59
CA ASP A 60 -68.82 49.04 0.73
C ASP A 60 -68.45 48.78 2.21
N GLY A 61 -68.21 47.51 2.56
CA GLY A 61 -67.79 47.15 3.92
C GLY A 61 -66.47 47.82 4.33
N ASN A 62 -65.53 48.03 3.40
CA ASN A 62 -64.28 48.73 3.70
C ASN A 62 -64.52 50.23 3.92
N GLU A 63 -65.47 50.81 3.19
CA GLU A 63 -65.88 52.21 3.35
C GLU A 63 -66.59 52.41 4.69
N LEU A 64 -67.46 51.50 5.11
CA LEU A 64 -68.07 51.54 6.45
C LEU A 64 -67.01 51.49 7.57
N LEU A 65 -65.86 50.86 7.31
CA LEU A 65 -64.77 50.68 8.27
C LEU A 65 -63.68 51.75 8.19
N GLY A 66 -63.83 52.77 7.33
CA GLY A 66 -62.82 53.82 7.17
C GLY A 66 -61.50 53.32 6.55
N ILE A 67 -61.49 52.14 5.92
CA ILE A 67 -60.31 51.65 5.23
C ILE A 67 -60.21 52.42 3.91
N GLU A 68 -59.40 53.47 3.90
CA GLU A 68 -59.05 54.17 2.67
C GLU A 68 -58.47 53.16 1.68
N LYS A 69 -59.09 53.08 0.49
CA LYS A 69 -58.44 52.45 -0.65
C LYS A 69 -57.20 53.29 -0.94
N THR A 70 -56.04 52.85 -0.49
CA THR A 70 -54.78 53.35 -1.04
C THR A 70 -54.76 52.96 -2.51
N GLU A 71 -55.20 53.88 -3.36
CA GLU A 71 -54.78 53.91 -4.75
C GLU A 71 -53.28 54.17 -4.76
N THR A 72 -52.49 53.11 -4.77
CA THR A 72 -51.04 53.20 -4.96
C THR A 72 -50.74 53.57 -6.40
N ASN A 73 -50.87 54.85 -6.72
CA ASN A 73 -50.27 55.45 -7.90
C ASN A 73 -48.93 56.08 -7.48
N GLY A 74 -47.84 55.32 -7.60
CA GLY A 74 -46.47 55.86 -7.57
C GLY A 74 -45.46 55.10 -6.70
N THR A 75 -44.87 54.02 -7.25
CA THR A 75 -43.44 53.62 -7.23
C THR A 75 -43.27 52.15 -7.65
N ASP A 76 -43.76 51.77 -8.84
CA ASP A 76 -43.63 50.38 -9.33
C ASP A 76 -42.31 50.11 -10.06
N SER A 77 -41.60 51.13 -10.54
CA SER A 77 -40.40 50.92 -11.38
C SER A 77 -39.20 50.38 -10.60
N ASP A 78 -38.92 50.89 -9.40
CA ASP A 78 -37.73 50.54 -8.63
C ASP A 78 -37.87 49.15 -7.97
N SER A 79 -39.05 48.84 -7.44
CA SER A 79 -39.35 47.51 -6.88
C SER A 79 -39.34 46.43 -7.97
N GLN A 80 -39.86 46.72 -9.16
CA GLN A 80 -39.86 45.76 -10.27
C GLN A 80 -38.46 45.57 -10.86
N ALA A 81 -37.63 46.63 -10.90
CA ALA A 81 -36.24 46.55 -11.32
C ALA A 81 -35.41 45.66 -10.37
N GLU A 82 -35.61 45.79 -9.07
CA GLU A 82 -34.93 44.97 -8.06
C GLU A 82 -35.35 43.49 -8.13
N ILE A 83 -36.67 43.23 -8.31
CA ILE A 83 -37.20 41.87 -8.52
C ILE A 83 -36.57 41.22 -9.76
N ASN A 84 -36.46 41.97 -10.86
CA ASN A 84 -35.84 41.45 -12.09
C ASN A 84 -34.34 41.17 -11.90
N ARG A 85 -33.62 42.03 -11.18
CA ARG A 85 -32.20 41.82 -10.82
C ARG A 85 -31.99 40.54 -10.02
N LEU A 86 -32.76 40.34 -8.95
CA LEU A 86 -32.67 39.15 -8.09
C LEU A 86 -33.03 37.88 -8.87
N LYS A 87 -33.93 37.98 -9.85
CA LYS A 87 -34.30 36.86 -10.72
C LYS A 87 -33.17 36.45 -11.66
N ASP A 88 -32.46 37.44 -12.22
CA ASP A 88 -31.29 37.20 -13.05
C ASP A 88 -30.13 36.62 -12.23
N GLU A 89 -29.90 37.12 -11.01
CA GLU A 89 -28.88 36.57 -10.11
C GLU A 89 -29.19 35.13 -9.70
N ASN A 90 -30.45 34.82 -9.33
CA ASN A 90 -30.89 33.46 -9.04
C ASN A 90 -30.73 32.52 -10.25
N LYS A 91 -30.94 33.03 -11.47
CA LYS A 91 -30.69 32.26 -12.70
C LYS A 91 -29.21 31.93 -12.84
N VAL A 92 -28.31 32.89 -12.62
CA VAL A 92 -26.85 32.67 -12.66
C VAL A 92 -26.40 31.70 -11.58
N LEU A 93 -26.89 31.82 -10.34
CA LEU A 93 -26.58 30.90 -9.24
C LEU A 93 -27.02 29.47 -9.54
N ASN A 94 -28.22 29.29 -10.11
CA ASN A 94 -28.72 27.98 -10.51
C ASN A 94 -27.85 27.34 -11.61
N LEU A 95 -27.35 28.13 -12.57
CA LEU A 95 -26.40 27.66 -13.58
C LEU A 95 -25.08 27.22 -12.94
N LYS A 96 -24.53 28.01 -12.00
CA LYS A 96 -23.31 27.65 -11.25
C LYS A 96 -23.50 26.38 -10.43
N LEU A 97 -24.65 26.21 -9.75
CA LEU A 97 -24.97 24.99 -9.00
C LEU A 97 -25.09 23.76 -9.92
N LYS A 98 -25.74 23.91 -11.08
CA LYS A 98 -25.84 22.84 -12.09
C LYS A 98 -24.45 22.45 -12.61
N GLN A 99 -23.60 23.43 -12.89
CA GLN A 99 -22.22 23.21 -13.31
C GLN A 99 -21.39 22.53 -12.21
N TYR A 100 -21.50 22.97 -10.96
CA TYR A 100 -20.84 22.36 -9.81
C TYR A 100 -21.27 20.90 -9.61
N ARG A 101 -22.57 20.60 -9.70
CA ARG A 101 -23.11 19.23 -9.66
C ARG A 101 -22.57 18.37 -10.81
N SER A 102 -22.50 18.92 -12.02
CA SER A 102 -21.94 18.22 -13.18
C SER A 102 -20.45 17.89 -12.99
N ASN A 103 -19.66 18.85 -12.52
CA ASN A 103 -18.23 18.66 -12.26
C ASN A 103 -17.98 17.63 -11.16
N LYS A 104 -18.76 17.64 -10.06
CA LYS A 104 -18.69 16.60 -9.03
C LYS A 104 -19.00 15.20 -9.57
N LYS A 105 -20.00 15.06 -10.44
CA LYS A 105 -20.31 13.77 -11.09
C LYS A 105 -19.16 13.30 -11.97
N ARG A 106 -18.57 14.18 -12.77
CA ARG A 106 -17.39 13.86 -13.60
C ARG A 106 -16.20 13.42 -12.74
N LEU A 107 -15.92 14.15 -11.67
CA LEU A 107 -14.83 13.82 -10.75
C LEU A 107 -15.03 12.46 -10.08
N PHE A 108 -16.27 12.15 -9.67
CA PHE A 108 -16.63 10.85 -9.12
C PHE A 108 -16.40 9.71 -10.12
N ILE A 109 -16.83 9.89 -11.38
CA ILE A 109 -16.63 8.88 -12.44
C ILE A 109 -15.13 8.65 -12.68
N ILE A 110 -14.33 9.72 -12.75
CA ILE A 110 -12.87 9.61 -12.93
C ILE A 110 -12.23 8.83 -11.78
N ALA A 111 -12.62 9.11 -10.53
CA ALA A 111 -12.11 8.41 -9.36
C ALA A 111 -12.45 6.90 -9.39
N VAL A 112 -13.70 6.55 -9.75
CA VAL A 112 -14.13 5.15 -9.88
C VAL A 112 -13.33 4.43 -10.97
N CYS A 113 -13.16 5.05 -12.15
CA CYS A 113 -12.35 4.47 -13.22
C CYS A 113 -10.89 4.26 -12.81
N ALA A 114 -10.30 5.22 -12.08
CA ALA A 114 -8.94 5.11 -11.57
C ALA A 114 -8.79 3.95 -10.56
N CYS A 115 -9.76 3.77 -9.66
CA CYS A 115 -9.79 2.63 -8.74
C CYS A 115 -9.89 1.29 -9.49
N ILE A 116 -10.78 1.18 -10.47
CA ILE A 116 -10.93 -0.03 -11.29
C ILE A 116 -9.61 -0.35 -12.01
N ALA A 117 -8.98 0.65 -12.64
CA ALA A 117 -7.70 0.47 -13.31
C ALA A 117 -6.59 0.00 -12.35
N ALA A 118 -6.54 0.54 -11.13
CA ALA A 118 -5.58 0.10 -10.12
C ALA A 118 -5.80 -1.36 -9.68
N VAL A 119 -7.06 -1.78 -9.49
CA VAL A 119 -7.38 -3.18 -9.17
C VAL A 119 -6.98 -4.12 -10.31
N LEU A 120 -7.26 -3.74 -11.56
CA LEU A 120 -6.86 -4.53 -12.73
C LEU A 120 -5.35 -4.64 -12.86
N ALA A 121 -4.61 -3.54 -12.64
CA ALA A 121 -3.15 -3.57 -12.64
C ALA A 121 -2.59 -4.50 -11.56
N ALA A 122 -3.13 -4.44 -10.34
CA ALA A 122 -2.73 -5.34 -9.25
C ALA A 122 -3.01 -6.82 -9.58
N ALA A 123 -4.15 -7.11 -10.21
CA ALA A 123 -4.50 -8.46 -10.66
C ALA A 123 -3.53 -8.98 -11.74
N VAL A 124 -3.14 -8.15 -12.71
CA VAL A 124 -2.15 -8.50 -13.73
C VAL A 124 -0.78 -8.76 -13.10
N ILE A 125 -0.35 -7.91 -12.17
CA ILE A 125 0.90 -8.08 -11.43
C ILE A 125 0.89 -9.41 -10.66
N SER A 126 -0.20 -9.70 -9.96
CA SER A 126 -0.39 -10.99 -9.26
C SER A 126 -0.35 -12.18 -10.21
N LEU A 127 -0.94 -12.07 -11.40
CA LEU A 127 -0.90 -13.12 -12.42
C LEU A 127 0.52 -13.36 -12.95
N VAL A 128 1.29 -12.29 -13.17
CA VAL A 128 2.70 -12.38 -13.62
C VAL A 128 3.59 -13.02 -12.54
N PHE A 129 3.40 -12.68 -11.27
CA PHE A 129 4.09 -13.35 -10.16
C PHE A 129 3.63 -14.79 -9.96
N SER A 130 2.37 -15.09 -10.28
CA SER A 130 1.81 -16.46 -10.21
C SER A 130 2.20 -17.33 -11.40
N TYR A 131 2.71 -16.75 -12.50
CA TYR A 131 3.45 -17.47 -13.54
C TYR A 131 4.82 -17.87 -13.00
N ASP A 132 4.75 -18.75 -12.01
CA ASP A 132 5.88 -19.30 -11.30
C ASP A 132 6.71 -20.19 -12.25
N PHE A 133 8.03 -20.22 -12.05
CA PHE A 133 8.99 -21.12 -12.71
C PHE A 133 8.50 -22.59 -12.72
N SER A 134 7.64 -22.93 -11.76
CA SER A 134 6.81 -24.15 -11.70
C SER A 134 6.30 -24.64 -13.05
N SER A 135 6.04 -23.78 -14.05
CA SER A 135 5.55 -24.22 -15.36
C SER A 135 6.61 -24.81 -16.32
N TYR A 136 7.87 -24.39 -16.25
CA TYR A 136 8.86 -24.71 -17.30
C TYR A 136 9.43 -26.12 -17.17
N ASN A 137 9.63 -26.61 -15.95
CA ASN A 137 10.32 -27.88 -15.70
C ASN A 137 9.42 -28.94 -15.03
N LYS A 138 8.10 -28.91 -15.27
CA LYS A 138 7.14 -29.89 -14.69
C LYS A 138 7.46 -31.35 -15.01
N SER A 139 8.18 -31.62 -16.09
CA SER A 139 8.56 -32.98 -16.50
C SER A 139 9.80 -33.52 -15.78
N VAL A 140 10.47 -32.68 -14.98
CA VAL A 140 11.65 -33.05 -14.20
C VAL A 140 11.18 -33.44 -12.80
N LYS A 141 11.33 -34.72 -12.45
CA LYS A 141 10.82 -35.28 -11.18
C LYS A 141 11.92 -35.63 -10.19
N ASN A 142 13.11 -35.90 -10.68
CA ASN A 142 14.24 -36.43 -9.93
C ASN A 142 15.41 -35.46 -9.86
N ALA A 143 15.14 -34.16 -10.01
CA ALA A 143 16.17 -33.15 -9.81
C ALA A 143 16.78 -33.29 -8.41
N GLY A 144 18.12 -33.20 -8.33
CA GLY A 144 18.90 -33.31 -7.11
C GLY A 144 19.43 -34.72 -6.83
N GLU A 145 19.00 -35.74 -7.59
CA GLU A 145 19.48 -37.11 -7.41
C GLU A 145 20.88 -37.30 -8.01
N LYS A 146 21.70 -38.13 -7.35
CA LYS A 146 23.15 -38.28 -7.60
C LYS A 146 23.55 -38.55 -9.06
N ASN A 147 22.70 -39.22 -9.83
CA ASN A 147 22.98 -39.63 -11.21
C ASN A 147 22.35 -38.69 -12.26
N THR A 148 21.92 -37.50 -11.85
CA THR A 148 21.38 -36.49 -12.77
C THR A 148 22.44 -35.45 -13.11
N LYS A 149 22.27 -34.75 -14.22
CA LYS A 149 23.13 -33.60 -14.56
C LYS A 149 22.39 -32.57 -15.41
N ILE A 150 22.92 -31.36 -15.44
CA ILE A 150 22.48 -30.28 -16.32
C ILE A 150 23.63 -29.94 -17.25
N ILE A 151 23.36 -29.91 -18.55
CA ILE A 151 24.29 -29.49 -19.58
C ILE A 151 23.88 -28.10 -20.06
N PHE A 152 24.77 -27.13 -19.85
CA PHE A 152 24.56 -25.75 -20.25
C PHE A 152 25.83 -25.20 -20.88
N ASN A 153 25.73 -24.64 -22.09
CA ASN A 153 26.87 -24.14 -22.87
C ASN A 153 28.03 -25.16 -23.01
N GLY A 154 27.70 -26.45 -23.11
CA GLY A 154 28.69 -27.53 -23.23
C GLY A 154 29.40 -27.90 -21.91
N ILE A 155 29.00 -27.31 -20.79
CA ILE A 155 29.52 -27.62 -19.45
C ILE A 155 28.52 -28.52 -18.73
N GLU A 156 29.02 -29.55 -18.06
CA GLU A 156 28.23 -30.45 -17.22
C GLU A 156 28.19 -29.97 -15.77
N PHE A 157 26.98 -29.83 -15.23
CA PHE A 157 26.72 -29.46 -13.84
C PHE A 157 26.08 -30.63 -13.11
N PHE A 158 26.55 -30.91 -11.90
CA PHE A 158 26.15 -32.07 -11.11
C PHE A 158 25.47 -31.64 -9.80
N PRO A 159 24.57 -32.47 -9.24
CA PRO A 159 23.86 -32.17 -8.01
C PRO A 159 24.80 -31.79 -6.88
N CYS A 160 24.40 -30.80 -6.10
CA CYS A 160 25.15 -30.35 -4.93
C CYS A 160 25.06 -31.33 -3.75
N SER A 161 26.13 -31.42 -2.96
CA SER A 161 26.12 -32.00 -1.62
C SER A 161 25.25 -31.16 -0.67
N GLU A 162 25.00 -31.66 0.54
CA GLU A 162 24.24 -30.92 1.55
C GLU A 162 24.91 -29.60 1.93
N SER A 163 26.25 -29.59 2.08
CA SER A 163 27.01 -28.39 2.40
C SER A 163 27.05 -27.37 1.26
N GLU A 164 27.14 -27.84 0.01
CA GLU A 164 27.09 -26.99 -1.19
C GLU A 164 25.71 -26.34 -1.37
N ASN A 165 24.64 -27.11 -1.19
CA ASN A 165 23.27 -26.59 -1.24
C ASN A 165 23.04 -25.50 -0.19
N TYR A 166 23.55 -25.68 1.03
CA TYR A 166 23.44 -24.67 2.08
C TYR A 166 24.13 -23.35 1.68
N LEU A 167 25.36 -23.44 1.15
CA LEU A 167 26.10 -22.26 0.72
C LEU A 167 25.39 -21.52 -0.42
N LEU A 168 24.87 -22.25 -1.40
CA LEU A 168 24.16 -21.65 -2.53
C LEU A 168 22.79 -21.08 -2.13
N ALA A 169 22.09 -21.74 -1.20
CA ALA A 169 20.81 -21.24 -0.67
C ALA A 169 20.96 -19.94 0.13
N GLN A 170 22.08 -19.72 0.82
CA GLN A 170 22.38 -18.42 1.45
C GLN A 170 22.55 -17.29 0.42
N ASN A 171 22.87 -17.63 -0.82
CA ASN A 171 23.14 -16.70 -1.91
C ASN A 171 22.06 -16.78 -3.00
N ASP A 172 20.84 -17.21 -2.64
CA ASP A 172 19.79 -17.49 -3.62
C ASP A 172 19.39 -16.28 -4.47
N THR A 173 19.59 -15.06 -3.94
CA THR A 173 19.38 -13.80 -4.66
C THR A 173 20.20 -13.68 -5.93
N GLU A 174 21.37 -14.33 -6.02
CA GLU A 174 22.20 -14.36 -7.25
C GLU A 174 21.56 -15.18 -8.38
N PHE A 175 20.65 -16.08 -8.02
CA PHE A 175 19.89 -16.93 -8.92
C PHE A 175 18.46 -16.43 -9.15
N ASP A 176 17.98 -15.41 -8.44
CA ASP A 176 16.57 -14.93 -8.48
C ASP A 176 16.35 -13.69 -9.38
N GLU A 177 17.37 -13.22 -10.09
CA GLU A 177 17.20 -12.18 -11.09
C GLU A 177 16.44 -12.74 -12.30
N THR A 178 15.18 -12.34 -12.44
CA THR A 178 14.23 -12.70 -13.52
C THR A 178 14.77 -12.60 -14.96
N ALA A 179 15.95 -11.99 -15.15
CA ALA A 179 16.69 -11.84 -16.40
C ALA A 179 17.74 -12.94 -16.71
N LYS A 180 18.05 -13.87 -15.79
CA LYS A 180 19.09 -14.92 -15.99
C LYS A 180 18.53 -16.30 -16.39
N LYS A 181 17.31 -16.34 -16.93
CA LYS A 181 16.72 -17.59 -17.44
C LYS A 181 17.44 -18.03 -18.70
N GLN A 182 17.94 -19.27 -18.69
CA GLN A 182 18.69 -19.85 -19.79
C GLN A 182 18.14 -21.23 -20.14
N ASN A 183 18.20 -21.59 -21.42
CA ASN A 183 17.87 -22.93 -21.86
C ASN A 183 19.05 -23.86 -21.60
N ALA A 184 18.77 -25.05 -21.08
CA ALA A 184 19.74 -26.09 -20.83
C ALA A 184 19.13 -27.46 -21.11
N VAL A 185 19.95 -28.51 -21.02
CA VAL A 185 19.50 -29.90 -21.10
C VAL A 185 19.66 -30.53 -19.72
N PHE A 186 18.61 -31.12 -19.19
CA PHE A 186 18.65 -31.95 -17.99
C PHE A 186 18.72 -33.42 -18.41
N GLU A 187 19.73 -34.14 -17.96
CA GLU A 187 19.83 -35.58 -18.13
C GLU A 187 19.41 -36.28 -16.85
N ASP A 188 18.39 -37.12 -17.01
CA ASP A 188 17.82 -37.98 -15.99
C ASP A 188 18.77 -39.17 -15.70
N SER A 189 18.56 -39.87 -14.58
CA SER A 189 19.33 -41.06 -14.20
C SER A 189 19.20 -42.20 -15.22
N ASP A 190 18.12 -42.20 -16.00
CA ASP A 190 17.85 -43.15 -17.09
C ASP A 190 18.50 -42.74 -18.44
N GLY A 191 19.27 -41.64 -18.48
CA GLY A 191 19.99 -41.17 -19.67
C GLY A 191 19.14 -40.40 -20.69
N GLY A 192 17.89 -40.06 -20.35
CA GLY A 192 17.02 -39.25 -21.20
C GLY A 192 17.26 -37.74 -21.01
N GLY A 193 17.67 -37.05 -22.08
CA GLY A 193 17.83 -35.60 -22.09
C GLY A 193 16.50 -34.85 -22.27
N LYS A 194 16.19 -33.91 -21.37
CA LYS A 194 15.00 -33.05 -21.39
C LYS A 194 15.45 -31.58 -21.51
N ASN A 195 14.85 -30.82 -22.40
CA ASN A 195 15.07 -29.38 -22.44
C ASN A 195 14.44 -28.73 -21.20
N VAL A 196 15.23 -27.92 -20.50
CA VAL A 196 14.84 -27.26 -19.25
C VAL A 196 15.22 -25.78 -19.29
N VAL A 197 14.57 -25.00 -18.44
CA VAL A 197 14.97 -23.64 -18.13
C VAL A 197 15.69 -23.62 -16.80
N ILE A 198 16.81 -22.92 -16.70
CA ILE A 198 17.63 -22.79 -15.48
C ILE A 198 17.95 -21.33 -15.21
N ASN A 199 18.36 -21.04 -13.98
CA ASN A 199 19.01 -19.79 -13.63
C ASN A 199 20.50 -20.05 -13.44
N ALA A 200 21.36 -19.35 -14.17
CA ALA A 200 22.81 -19.55 -14.10
C ALA A 200 23.49 -18.42 -13.32
N SER A 201 24.41 -18.76 -12.42
CA SER A 201 25.29 -17.78 -11.76
C SER A 201 26.72 -17.92 -12.28
N SER A 202 27.22 -16.87 -12.93
CA SER A 202 28.61 -16.79 -13.37
C SER A 202 29.60 -16.76 -12.21
N LEU A 203 29.14 -16.34 -11.02
CA LEU A 203 29.97 -16.19 -9.83
C LEU A 203 30.27 -17.55 -9.18
N PHE A 204 29.25 -18.40 -9.06
CA PHE A 204 29.35 -19.69 -8.38
C PHE A 204 29.66 -20.86 -9.33
N LYS A 205 29.72 -20.60 -10.65
CA LYS A 205 29.74 -21.65 -11.68
C LYS A 205 28.73 -22.75 -11.37
N ALA A 206 27.53 -22.28 -11.06
CA ALA A 206 26.43 -23.08 -10.60
C ALA A 206 25.18 -22.68 -11.36
N VAL A 207 24.26 -23.62 -11.46
CA VAL A 207 22.94 -23.43 -12.06
C VAL A 207 21.89 -23.88 -11.06
N LYS A 208 20.76 -23.16 -11.02
CA LYS A 208 19.59 -23.50 -10.23
C LYS A 208 18.48 -23.95 -11.16
N ILE A 209 17.88 -25.09 -10.85
CA ILE A 209 16.68 -25.61 -11.50
C ILE A 209 15.56 -25.71 -10.47
N LYS A 210 14.38 -25.18 -10.78
CA LYS A 210 13.16 -25.38 -9.98
C LYS A 210 12.20 -26.38 -10.64
N ALA A 211 12.24 -27.61 -10.14
CA ALA A 211 11.42 -28.72 -10.60
C ALA A 211 10.09 -28.79 -9.83
N GLU A 212 9.25 -29.78 -10.15
CA GLU A 212 7.97 -30.01 -9.47
C GLU A 212 8.13 -30.23 -7.95
N ASN A 213 9.22 -30.92 -7.56
CA ASN A 213 9.52 -31.33 -6.19
C ASN A 213 10.37 -30.31 -5.41
N GLY A 214 10.76 -29.17 -5.99
CA GLY A 214 11.54 -28.16 -5.29
C GLY A 214 12.55 -27.42 -6.16
N SER A 215 13.42 -26.65 -5.52
CA SER A 215 14.56 -25.99 -6.17
C SER A 215 15.86 -26.72 -5.84
N PHE A 216 16.70 -26.94 -6.85
CA PHE A 216 17.93 -27.70 -6.74
C PHE A 216 19.06 -26.95 -7.41
N TYR A 217 20.24 -26.99 -6.78
CA TYR A 217 21.45 -26.43 -7.34
C TYR A 217 22.33 -27.53 -7.93
N TYR A 218 22.95 -27.20 -9.06
CA TYR A 218 23.94 -28.03 -9.72
C TYR A 218 25.19 -27.21 -9.96
N ILE A 219 26.36 -27.82 -9.79
CA ILE A 219 27.65 -27.15 -9.92
C ILE A 219 28.55 -27.85 -10.92
N ASP A 220 29.37 -27.07 -11.61
CA ASP A 220 30.44 -27.58 -12.46
C ASP A 220 31.54 -28.21 -11.58
N ARG A 221 31.69 -29.54 -11.67
CA ARG A 221 32.64 -30.32 -10.86
C ARG A 221 34.10 -30.12 -11.28
N GLU A 222 34.36 -29.82 -12.54
CA GLU A 222 35.71 -29.52 -13.05
C GLU A 222 36.18 -28.14 -12.59
N SER A 223 35.24 -27.27 -12.22
CA SER A 223 35.50 -25.91 -11.80
C SER A 223 35.27 -25.64 -10.30
N VAL A 224 35.19 -26.65 -9.44
CA VAL A 224 34.99 -26.49 -7.97
C VAL A 224 36.22 -25.91 -7.30
N SER A 225 36.46 -24.64 -7.60
CA SER A 225 37.08 -23.68 -6.72
C SER A 225 36.16 -22.47 -6.85
N LEU A 226 35.31 -22.23 -5.86
CA LEU A 226 34.72 -20.91 -5.70
C LEU A 226 35.93 -19.97 -5.64
N LYS A 227 36.19 -19.23 -6.73
CA LYS A 227 37.42 -18.43 -6.84
C LYS A 227 37.23 -17.21 -5.95
N ILE A 228 37.66 -17.39 -4.71
CA ILE A 228 37.70 -16.35 -3.69
C ILE A 228 38.92 -15.50 -4.01
N THR A 229 38.71 -14.43 -4.77
CA THR A 229 39.78 -13.53 -5.21
C THR A 229 39.64 -12.15 -4.60
N LYS A 230 40.76 -11.43 -4.51
CA LYS A 230 40.86 -10.06 -3.95
C LYS A 230 39.97 -9.07 -4.73
N GLU A 231 39.75 -9.33 -6.03
CA GLU A 231 38.89 -8.52 -6.88
C GLU A 231 37.42 -8.66 -6.51
N ASN A 232 37.01 -9.84 -6.03
CA ASN A 232 35.60 -10.20 -5.81
C ASN A 232 35.15 -10.09 -4.35
N ILE A 233 36.08 -10.03 -3.39
CA ILE A 233 35.77 -9.96 -1.95
C ILE A 233 35.76 -8.52 -1.44
N LYS A 234 34.69 -8.15 -0.74
CA LYS A 234 34.54 -6.86 -0.07
C LYS A 234 35.20 -6.86 1.31
N PHE A 235 34.99 -7.90 2.11
CA PHE A 235 35.70 -8.13 3.36
C PHE A 235 35.60 -9.60 3.80
N ILE A 236 36.47 -9.98 4.74
CA ILE A 236 36.46 -11.27 5.43
C ILE A 236 36.33 -11.02 6.93
N SER A 237 35.55 -11.85 7.61
CA SER A 237 35.45 -11.87 9.07
C SER A 237 35.48 -13.30 9.61
N PHE A 238 35.85 -13.44 10.89
CA PHE A 238 35.96 -14.71 11.59
C PHE A 238 35.02 -14.70 12.80
N GLY A 239 34.07 -15.63 12.86
CA GLY A 239 33.13 -15.77 13.97
C GLY A 239 33.45 -16.99 14.83
N ARG A 240 33.17 -16.92 16.13
CA ARG A 240 33.27 -18.09 17.02
C ARG A 240 32.03 -18.97 16.86
N GLY A 241 32.22 -20.27 16.70
CA GLY A 241 31.14 -21.24 16.58
C GLY A 241 31.49 -22.34 15.59
N SER A 242 30.60 -23.32 15.49
CA SER A 242 30.67 -24.31 14.42
C SER A 242 29.33 -24.51 13.75
N PHE A 243 29.34 -24.43 12.42
CA PHE A 243 28.16 -24.78 11.63
C PHE A 243 27.73 -26.23 11.84
N LEU A 244 28.68 -27.17 11.92
CA LEU A 244 28.39 -28.60 12.04
C LEU A 244 27.65 -28.96 13.34
N LYS A 245 27.76 -28.12 14.37
CA LYS A 245 27.05 -28.29 15.64
C LYS A 245 25.81 -27.41 15.79
N SER A 246 25.46 -26.62 14.78
CA SER A 246 24.43 -25.58 14.91
C SER A 246 24.69 -24.61 16.09
N GLU A 247 25.95 -24.50 16.54
CA GLU A 247 26.37 -23.60 17.61
C GLU A 247 26.77 -22.26 16.99
N ILE A 248 25.80 -21.38 16.75
CA ILE A 248 26.06 -20.01 16.29
C ILE A 248 25.84 -19.10 17.48
N TYR A 249 26.94 -18.61 18.08
CA TYR A 249 26.85 -17.55 19.06
C TYR A 249 26.39 -16.26 18.37
N SER A 250 25.29 -15.72 18.88
CA SER A 250 24.76 -14.40 18.55
C SER A 250 25.83 -13.33 18.78
N GLY A 251 26.42 -12.85 17.69
CA GLY A 251 27.30 -11.68 17.68
C GLY A 251 26.85 -10.65 16.64
N ILE A 252 25.55 -10.63 16.32
CA ILE A 252 24.94 -9.60 15.48
C ILE A 252 24.82 -8.34 16.36
N ASP A 253 25.55 -7.29 16.03
CA ASP A 253 25.30 -5.98 16.62
C ASP A 253 23.93 -5.44 16.14
N GLU A 254 23.46 -4.38 16.79
CA GLU A 254 22.16 -3.73 16.53
C GLU A 254 21.94 -3.25 15.08
N ASN A 255 22.96 -3.34 14.21
CA ASN A 255 22.90 -3.03 12.78
C ASN A 255 22.99 -4.25 11.86
N GLY A 256 22.93 -5.48 12.38
CA GLY A 256 23.02 -6.68 11.55
C GLY A 256 24.45 -7.10 11.19
N PHE A 257 25.48 -6.50 11.80
CA PHE A 257 26.88 -6.86 11.53
C PHE A 257 27.40 -7.87 12.55
N PHE A 258 28.10 -8.91 12.08
CA PHE A 258 28.89 -9.77 12.97
C PHE A 258 30.03 -8.93 13.58
N ALA A 259 30.02 -8.78 14.90
CA ALA A 259 31.11 -8.19 15.66
C ALA A 259 32.35 -9.10 15.61
N GLY A 260 33.13 -8.97 14.54
CA GLY A 260 34.42 -9.59 14.30
C GLY A 260 35.07 -8.81 13.17
N SER A 261 36.17 -8.12 13.47
CA SER A 261 36.81 -7.09 12.64
C SER A 261 36.80 -7.41 11.15
N ALA A 262 36.15 -6.56 10.36
CA ALA A 262 36.37 -6.54 8.92
C ALA A 262 37.87 -6.36 8.68
N GLN A 263 38.51 -7.37 8.09
CA GLN A 263 39.95 -7.37 7.94
C GLN A 263 40.39 -6.58 6.70
N GLY A 264 41.48 -5.82 6.81
CA GLY A 264 42.01 -4.97 5.73
C GLY A 264 42.54 -5.75 4.52
N GLU A 265 42.88 -5.04 3.43
CA GLU A 265 43.27 -5.63 2.13
C GLU A 265 44.37 -6.69 2.23
N LYS A 266 45.32 -6.53 3.15
CA LYS A 266 46.40 -7.50 3.38
C LYS A 266 45.88 -8.87 3.84
N VAL A 267 44.91 -8.90 4.75
CA VAL A 267 44.34 -10.16 5.25
C VAL A 267 43.46 -10.82 4.20
N ILE A 268 42.69 -10.02 3.44
CA ILE A 268 41.94 -10.52 2.29
C ILE A 268 42.91 -11.20 1.32
N SER A 269 44.04 -10.53 1.06
CA SER A 269 45.09 -11.03 0.19
C SER A 269 45.64 -12.38 0.64
N GLU A 270 46.14 -12.44 1.87
CA GLU A 270 46.76 -13.64 2.46
C GLU A 270 45.76 -14.81 2.54
N PHE A 271 44.50 -14.54 2.92
CA PHE A 271 43.47 -15.57 2.94
C PHE A 271 43.12 -16.07 1.54
N CYS A 272 43.01 -15.20 0.53
CA CYS A 272 42.75 -15.63 -0.85
C CYS A 272 43.88 -16.51 -1.37
N ASP A 273 45.13 -16.15 -1.09
CA ASP A 273 46.30 -16.90 -1.54
C ASP A 273 46.34 -18.28 -0.86
N PHE A 274 46.03 -18.36 0.43
CA PHE A 274 45.81 -19.63 1.15
C PHE A 274 44.67 -20.46 0.54
N TYR A 275 43.48 -19.88 0.42
CA TYR A 275 42.28 -20.61 0.01
C TYR A 275 42.38 -21.13 -1.43
N ASN A 276 43.02 -20.38 -2.33
CA ASN A 276 43.24 -20.82 -3.70
C ASN A 276 44.44 -21.76 -3.87
N SER A 277 45.28 -21.93 -2.83
CA SER A 277 46.40 -22.87 -2.81
C SER A 277 46.11 -24.16 -2.05
N LEU A 278 44.86 -24.37 -1.62
CA LEU A 278 44.43 -25.62 -1.00
C LEU A 278 44.74 -26.81 -1.92
N GLY A 279 45.74 -27.59 -1.49
CA GLY A 279 46.26 -28.75 -2.21
C GLY A 279 45.70 -30.04 -1.64
N GLN A 280 46.61 -30.93 -1.20
CA GLN A 280 46.21 -32.21 -0.60
C GLN A 280 45.55 -32.00 0.77
N SER A 281 44.41 -32.66 0.98
CA SER A 281 43.73 -32.68 2.27
C SER A 281 44.53 -33.39 3.36
N ALA A 282 44.26 -33.01 4.60
CA ALA A 282 44.82 -33.63 5.79
C ALA A 282 44.29 -35.07 5.96
N ASP A 283 44.93 -35.85 6.83
CA ASP A 283 44.48 -37.21 7.17
C ASP A 283 43.00 -37.20 7.57
N LYS A 284 42.24 -38.17 7.07
CA LYS A 284 40.81 -38.32 7.37
C LYS A 284 40.49 -38.27 8.86
N LYS A 285 41.38 -38.80 9.71
CA LYS A 285 41.24 -38.73 11.18
C LYS A 285 41.22 -37.30 11.72
N ILE A 286 41.93 -36.37 11.08
CA ILE A 286 41.93 -34.94 11.45
C ILE A 286 40.58 -34.32 11.08
N THR A 287 40.07 -34.62 9.88
CA THR A 287 38.74 -34.19 9.44
C THR A 287 37.64 -34.77 10.34
N GLU A 288 37.75 -36.03 10.76
CA GLU A 288 36.81 -36.67 11.69
C GLU A 288 36.98 -36.17 13.13
N HIS A 289 38.19 -35.78 13.56
CA HIS A 289 38.42 -35.15 14.86
C HIS A 289 37.76 -33.77 14.96
N TYR A 290 37.62 -33.09 13.81
CA TYR A 290 37.10 -31.74 13.74
C TYR A 290 35.68 -31.62 14.30
N LEU A 291 34.74 -32.49 13.90
CA LEU A 291 33.30 -32.59 14.29
C LEU A 291 32.72 -31.37 15.04
N GLY A 292 32.96 -30.16 14.53
CA GLY A 292 32.57 -28.87 15.08
C GLY A 292 33.04 -28.48 16.48
N ASN A 293 34.13 -29.01 17.02
CA ASN A 293 34.69 -28.55 18.29
C ASN A 293 35.57 -27.30 18.12
N LYS A 294 35.19 -26.18 18.76
CA LYS A 294 35.99 -24.94 18.88
C LYS A 294 36.49 -24.34 17.56
N GLY A 295 35.60 -24.27 16.56
CA GLY A 295 35.88 -23.64 15.27
C GLY A 295 35.83 -22.11 15.28
N LYS A 296 36.52 -21.50 14.32
CA LYS A 296 36.36 -20.10 13.90
C LYS A 296 35.82 -20.08 12.47
N THR A 297 34.52 -19.89 12.32
CA THR A 297 33.84 -19.83 11.01
C THR A 297 34.34 -18.64 10.19
N VAL A 298 34.62 -18.88 8.91
CA VAL A 298 35.05 -17.85 7.96
C VAL A 298 33.85 -17.34 7.17
N PHE A 299 33.63 -16.04 7.26
CA PHE A 299 32.61 -15.31 6.53
C PHE A 299 33.27 -14.43 5.46
N VAL A 300 32.77 -14.50 4.24
CA VAL A 300 33.25 -13.72 3.10
C VAL A 300 32.10 -12.94 2.50
N ARG A 301 32.19 -11.62 2.50
CA ARG A 301 31.25 -10.76 1.76
C ARG A 301 31.80 -10.42 0.39
N LEU A 302 30.99 -10.58 -0.65
CA LEU A 302 31.38 -10.29 -2.02
C LEU A 302 31.10 -8.83 -2.41
N LYS A 303 31.82 -8.29 -3.39
CA LYS A 303 31.64 -6.90 -3.87
C LYS A 303 30.38 -6.71 -4.72
N LYS A 304 29.96 -7.75 -5.45
CA LYS A 304 28.73 -7.78 -6.25
C LYS A 304 27.71 -8.70 -5.56
N GLY A 305 26.42 -8.35 -5.62
CA GLY A 305 25.32 -9.20 -5.10
C GLY A 305 24.56 -8.70 -3.88
N GLY A 306 24.80 -7.48 -3.39
CA GLY A 306 24.12 -6.95 -2.19
C GLY A 306 24.74 -7.45 -0.87
N PHE A 307 23.95 -7.54 0.20
CA PHE A 307 24.40 -7.94 1.56
C PHE A 307 24.71 -9.45 1.68
N CYS A 308 25.19 -10.09 0.62
CA CYS A 308 25.44 -11.53 0.59
C CYS A 308 26.78 -11.87 1.27
N GLU A 309 26.70 -12.53 2.42
CA GLU A 309 27.83 -13.03 3.19
C GLU A 309 27.84 -14.56 3.11
N CYS A 310 28.92 -15.12 2.56
CA CYS A 310 29.11 -16.55 2.35
C CYS A 310 29.88 -17.16 3.52
N ARG A 311 29.46 -18.33 4.02
CA ARG A 311 30.27 -19.14 4.92
C ARG A 311 31.02 -20.20 4.12
N ILE A 312 32.34 -20.18 4.16
CA ILE A 312 33.16 -21.00 3.25
C ILE A 312 33.90 -22.15 3.94
N GLY A 313 33.99 -22.10 5.27
CA GLY A 313 34.65 -23.09 6.08
C GLY A 313 34.91 -22.58 7.49
N GLU A 314 35.67 -23.32 8.28
CA GLU A 314 36.08 -22.90 9.62
C GLU A 314 37.50 -23.34 9.93
N PHE A 315 38.20 -22.51 10.69
CA PHE A 315 39.50 -22.85 11.24
C PHE A 315 39.36 -23.57 12.57
N PHE A 316 40.23 -24.55 12.82
CA PHE A 316 40.29 -25.30 14.06
C PHE A 316 41.70 -25.75 14.37
N GLU A 317 41.98 -25.97 15.65
CA GLU A 317 43.26 -26.50 16.09
C GLU A 317 43.12 -27.96 16.51
N ASP A 318 44.14 -28.77 16.23
CA ASP A 318 44.27 -30.08 16.85
C ASP A 318 44.75 -29.98 18.31
N GLY A 319 44.87 -31.12 18.99
CA GLY A 319 45.40 -31.18 20.37
C GLY A 319 46.86 -30.72 20.53
N ASN A 320 47.57 -30.46 19.43
CA ASN A 320 48.97 -30.00 19.40
C ASN A 320 49.08 -28.54 18.92
N SER A 321 47.97 -27.80 18.83
CA SER A 321 47.91 -26.42 18.34
C SER A 321 48.33 -26.24 16.87
N ASN A 322 48.24 -27.29 16.05
CA ASN A 322 48.33 -27.16 14.59
C ASN A 322 47.01 -26.65 14.05
N LEU A 323 47.05 -25.61 13.21
CA LEU A 323 45.85 -25.00 12.64
C LEU A 323 45.45 -25.70 11.32
N TYR A 324 44.17 -26.02 11.23
CA TYR A 324 43.54 -26.58 10.04
C TYR A 324 42.35 -25.73 9.62
N PHE A 325 42.04 -25.76 8.33
CA PHE A 325 40.85 -25.17 7.73
C PHE A 325 39.96 -26.30 7.21
N TYR A 326 38.76 -26.42 7.76
CA TYR A 326 37.72 -27.30 7.21
C TYR A 326 36.92 -26.55 6.15
N SER A 327 37.03 -26.97 4.89
CA SER A 327 36.28 -26.35 3.79
C SER A 327 34.89 -26.94 3.71
N TYR A 328 33.86 -26.09 3.70
CA TYR A 328 32.48 -26.54 3.49
C TYR A 328 32.21 -26.98 2.06
N ILE A 329 33.04 -26.51 1.12
CA ILE A 329 32.91 -26.85 -0.28
C ILE A 329 33.41 -28.28 -0.50
N THR A 330 34.58 -28.62 0.02
CA THR A 330 35.18 -29.94 -0.23
C THR A 330 34.80 -30.97 0.84
N GLY A 331 34.38 -30.53 2.03
CA GLY A 331 34.11 -31.42 3.17
C GLY A 331 35.38 -32.00 3.79
N GLU A 332 36.54 -31.42 3.49
CA GLU A 332 37.85 -31.89 3.95
C GLU A 332 38.59 -30.81 4.77
N ALA A 333 39.51 -31.24 5.62
CA ALA A 333 40.41 -30.36 6.36
C ALA A 333 41.74 -30.18 5.60
N TYR A 334 42.31 -28.97 5.67
CA TYR A 334 43.58 -28.59 5.05
C TYR A 334 44.49 -27.91 6.08
N SER A 335 45.80 -28.15 6.02
CA SER A 335 46.74 -27.46 6.90
C SER A 335 46.80 -25.97 6.56
N ALA A 336 46.62 -25.10 7.56
CA ALA A 336 46.55 -23.66 7.37
C ALA A 336 47.90 -22.94 7.58
N GLY A 337 48.88 -23.61 8.18
CA GLY A 337 50.19 -23.03 8.49
C GLY A 337 50.16 -21.90 9.51
N GLU A 338 51.34 -21.40 9.86
CA GLU A 338 51.51 -20.35 10.90
C GLU A 338 51.05 -18.96 10.44
N GLU A 339 51.08 -18.67 9.14
CA GLU A 339 50.60 -17.40 8.59
C GLU A 339 49.09 -17.22 8.85
N MET A 340 48.29 -18.25 8.58
CA MET A 340 46.86 -18.21 8.88
C MET A 340 46.57 -18.21 10.37
N LYS A 341 47.39 -18.88 11.18
CA LYS A 341 47.27 -18.84 12.64
C LYS A 341 47.40 -17.44 13.20
N ASN A 342 48.31 -16.63 12.66
CA ASN A 342 48.44 -15.22 13.06
C ASN A 342 47.22 -14.39 12.63
N ILE A 343 46.63 -14.65 11.47
CA ILE A 343 45.44 -13.93 11.00
C ILE A 343 44.21 -14.31 11.82
N VAL A 344 44.00 -15.60 12.03
CA VAL A 344 42.80 -16.14 12.67
C VAL A 344 42.78 -15.82 14.16
N ASN A 345 43.95 -15.67 14.81
CA ASN A 345 44.09 -15.35 16.23
C ASN A 345 44.18 -13.85 16.56
N ARG A 346 44.27 -12.98 15.55
CA ARG A 346 44.07 -11.52 15.71
C ARG A 346 42.59 -11.21 15.82
#